data_AF-A0A7H1MER3-F1
#
_entry.id   AF-A0A7H1MER3-F1
#
_cell.length_a   1.000
_cell.length_b   1.000
_cell.length_c   1.000
_cell.angle_alpha   90.00
_cell.angle_beta   90.00
_cell.angle_gamma   90.00
#
_symmetry.space_group_name_H-M   'P 1'
#
loop_
_entity.id
_entity.type
_entity.pdbx_description
1 polymer ?
#
loop_
_entity_poly.entity_id
_entity_poly.type
_entity_poly.pdbx_seq_one_letter_code
_entity_poly.pdbx_strand_id
1 'polypeptide(L)'
;MFAIDQQTIDYLKLTGRDDKQVKLVEVYAKTAGLWADMLKTAEYPCVLKFDLAAVVRNMAGPSNPHARFATADLAAKGLARPYETPSDGRMPDGAVIIAAITS
;
A
#
# COMPACT_ATOMS: atom_id res chain seq x y z
N MET A 1 8.63 3.97 -10.78
CA MET A 1 9.62 4.81 -10.07
C MET A 1 8.89 6.04 -9.56
N PHE A 2 9.16 6.48 -8.33
CA PHE A 2 8.61 7.72 -7.76
C PHE A 2 9.69 8.80 -7.82
N ALA A 3 9.30 10.03 -8.16
CA ALA A 3 10.23 11.17 -8.26
C ALA A 3 10.70 11.62 -6.87
N ILE A 4 11.87 12.27 -6.82
CA ILE A 4 12.39 12.86 -5.57
C ILE A 4 11.61 14.15 -5.31
N ASP A 5 11.09 14.28 -4.10
CA ASP A 5 10.30 15.42 -3.64
C ASP A 5 10.60 15.76 -2.16
N GLN A 6 9.81 16.66 -1.60
CA GLN A 6 9.95 17.04 -0.19
C GLN A 6 9.70 15.87 0.76
N GLN A 7 8.74 14.98 0.45
CA GLN A 7 8.47 13.79 1.27
C GLN A 7 9.67 12.85 1.31
N THR A 8 10.38 12.74 0.19
CA THR A 8 11.64 11.98 0.11
C THR A 8 12.69 12.59 1.04
N ILE A 9 12.86 13.92 1.05
CA ILE A 9 13.80 14.63 1.94
C ILE A 9 13.42 14.46 3.41
N ASP A 10 12.12 14.60 3.73
CA ASP A 10 11.61 14.46 5.09
C ASP A 10 11.81 13.01 5.59
N TYR A 11 11.61 12.01 4.73
CA TYR A 11 11.88 10.61 5.05
C TYR A 11 13.37 10.33 5.31
N LEU A 12 14.29 10.92 4.51
CA LEU A 12 15.72 10.78 4.75
C LEU A 12 16.14 11.36 6.11
N LYS A 13 15.59 12.51 6.49
CA LYS A 13 15.79 13.11 7.82
C LYS A 13 15.21 12.22 8.92
N LEU A 14 13.96 11.80 8.76
CA LEU A 14 13.25 10.95 9.72
C LEU A 14 14.00 9.64 10.01
N THR A 15 14.63 9.09 8.98
CA THR A 15 15.41 7.85 9.07
C THR A 15 16.88 8.08 9.41
N GLY A 16 17.23 9.27 9.91
CA GLY A 16 18.52 9.56 10.55
C GLY A 16 19.68 9.81 9.61
N ARG A 17 19.44 10.30 8.38
CA ARG A 17 20.56 10.70 7.49
C ARG A 17 21.12 12.04 7.92
N ASP A 18 22.44 12.19 7.79
CA ASP A 18 23.15 13.42 8.13
C ASP A 18 22.66 14.60 7.29
N ASP A 19 22.58 15.78 7.90
CA ASP A 19 22.08 16.99 7.24
C ASP A 19 22.87 17.38 5.99
N LYS A 20 24.19 17.13 5.97
CA LYS A 20 25.01 17.40 4.77
C LYS A 20 24.64 16.46 3.64
N GLN A 21 24.37 15.20 3.95
CA GLN A 21 23.95 14.20 2.96
C GLN A 21 22.56 14.54 2.42
N VAL A 22 21.62 14.88 3.30
CA VAL A 22 20.26 15.29 2.89
C VAL A 22 20.31 16.51 1.97
N LYS A 23 21.10 17.53 2.35
CA LYS A 23 21.30 18.72 1.53
C LYS A 23 21.93 18.41 0.17
N LEU A 24 22.92 17.50 0.14
CA LEU A 24 23.54 17.07 -1.11
C LEU A 24 22.52 16.41 -2.04
N VAL A 25 21.68 15.50 -1.53
CA VAL A 25 20.63 14.85 -2.31
C VAL A 25 19.66 15.87 -2.88
N GLU A 26 19.19 16.81 -2.07
CA GLU A 26 18.24 17.84 -2.51
C GLU A 26 18.83 18.74 -3.60
N VAL A 27 20.06 19.24 -3.38
CA VAL A 27 20.75 20.11 -4.36
C VAL A 27 21.00 19.37 -5.66
N TYR A 28 21.50 18.13 -5.59
CA TYR A 28 21.74 17.32 -6.76
C TYR A 28 20.46 17.04 -7.54
N ALA A 29 19.39 16.59 -6.87
CA ALA A 29 18.11 16.27 -7.51
C ALA A 29 17.51 17.50 -8.22
N LYS A 30 17.57 18.68 -7.59
CA LYS A 30 17.10 19.94 -8.19
C LYS A 30 17.98 20.38 -9.37
N THR A 31 19.30 20.24 -9.25
CA THR A 31 20.24 20.66 -10.31
C THR A 31 20.18 19.74 -11.53
N ALA A 32 20.00 18.44 -11.30
CA ALA A 32 19.97 17.41 -12.35
C ALA A 32 18.60 17.26 -13.03
N GLY A 33 17.58 18.03 -12.62
CA GLY A 33 16.23 17.91 -13.20
C GLY A 33 15.42 16.71 -12.72
N LEU A 34 15.82 16.08 -11.60
CA LEU A 34 15.20 14.87 -11.05
C LEU A 34 14.12 15.16 -9.99
N TRP A 35 13.90 16.44 -9.68
CA TRP A 35 12.91 16.88 -8.71
C TRP A 35 11.49 16.80 -9.29
N ALA A 36 10.52 16.33 -8.49
CA ALA A 36 9.16 16.02 -8.94
C ALA A 36 8.46 17.15 -9.72
N ASP A 37 8.63 18.41 -9.32
CA ASP A 37 8.03 19.55 -10.02
C ASP A 37 8.55 19.73 -11.45
N MET A 38 9.82 19.38 -11.70
CA MET A 38 10.44 19.47 -13.02
C MET A 38 9.98 18.35 -13.95
N LEU A 39 9.45 17.25 -13.39
CA LEU A 39 8.96 16.10 -14.14
C LEU A 39 7.46 16.19 -14.47
N LYS A 40 6.74 17.23 -14.02
CA LYS A 40 5.31 17.42 -14.29
C LYS A 40 4.96 17.50 -15.78
N THR A 41 5.91 17.94 -16.60
CA THR A 41 5.76 18.05 -18.07
C THR A 41 6.43 16.92 -18.83
N ALA A 42 6.83 15.84 -18.15
CA ALA A 42 7.41 14.69 -18.82
C ALA A 42 6.40 14.03 -19.77
N GLU A 43 6.87 13.67 -20.97
CA GLU A 43 6.06 12.99 -21.97
C GLU A 43 6.15 11.48 -21.77
N TYR A 44 4.99 10.84 -21.54
CA TYR A 44 4.89 9.39 -21.40
C TYR A 44 4.15 8.81 -22.61
N PRO A 45 4.55 7.63 -23.11
CA PRO A 45 3.85 6.97 -24.21
C PRO A 45 2.42 6.56 -23.85
N CYS A 46 2.14 6.34 -22.56
CA CYS A 46 0.80 6.04 -22.05
C CYS A 46 0.66 6.58 -20.62
N VAL A 47 -0.46 7.22 -20.33
CA VAL A 47 -0.80 7.74 -18.99
C VAL A 47 -2.02 7.00 -18.46
N LEU A 48 -1.84 6.27 -17.36
CA LEU A 48 -2.92 5.62 -16.64
C LEU A 48 -3.38 6.51 -15.49
N LYS A 49 -4.70 6.74 -15.38
CA LYS A 49 -5.31 7.50 -14.28
C LYS A 49 -5.89 6.54 -13.26
N PHE A 50 -5.70 6.85 -11.98
CA PHE A 50 -6.24 6.09 -10.87
C PHE A 50 -6.83 7.04 -9.84
N ASP A 51 -8.13 6.89 -9.55
CA ASP A 51 -8.81 7.68 -8.55
C ASP A 51 -8.63 7.04 -7.16
N LEU A 52 -7.91 7.74 -6.28
CA LEU A 52 -7.69 7.28 -4.91
C LEU A 52 -8.98 7.26 -4.08
N ALA A 53 -9.98 8.08 -4.42
CA ALA A 53 -11.27 8.07 -3.73
C ALA A 53 -12.08 6.78 -4.00
N ALA A 54 -11.78 6.07 -5.10
CA ALA A 54 -12.40 4.79 -5.41
C ALA A 54 -11.77 3.61 -4.66
N VAL A 55 -10.68 3.81 -3.93
CA VAL A 55 -9.98 2.74 -3.20
C VAL A 55 -10.81 2.27 -2.00
N VAL A 56 -10.98 0.95 -1.90
CA VAL A 56 -11.63 0.28 -0.76
C VAL A 56 -10.66 -0.63 -0.01
N ARG A 57 -10.99 -0.94 1.25
CA ARG A 57 -10.29 -1.96 2.03
C ARG A 57 -10.40 -3.30 1.32
N ASN A 58 -9.26 -3.91 0.98
CA ASN A 58 -9.19 -5.17 0.23
C ASN A 58 -8.48 -6.27 1.02
N MET A 59 -8.73 -7.51 0.63
CA MET A 59 -8.02 -8.71 1.05
C MET A 59 -7.69 -9.55 -0.19
N ALA A 60 -6.75 -10.49 -0.04
CA ALA A 60 -6.40 -11.43 -1.09
C ALA A 60 -6.36 -12.87 -0.56
N GLY A 61 -6.73 -13.83 -1.40
CA GLY A 61 -6.81 -15.26 -1.05
C GLY A 61 -8.14 -15.90 -1.47
N PRO A 62 -8.55 -17.01 -0.84
CA PRO A 62 -7.87 -17.73 0.25
C PRO A 62 -6.69 -18.59 -0.21
N SER A 63 -6.64 -18.97 -1.49
CA SER A 63 -5.61 -19.88 -2.03
C SER A 63 -4.74 -19.26 -3.13
N ASN A 64 -5.05 -18.03 -3.56
CA ASN A 64 -4.31 -17.32 -4.60
C ASN A 64 -4.05 -15.85 -4.18
N PRO A 65 -2.80 -15.39 -4.05
CA PRO A 65 -2.48 -14.01 -3.67
C PRO A 65 -2.92 -12.95 -4.69
N HIS A 66 -3.19 -13.35 -5.94
CA HIS A 66 -3.73 -12.46 -6.96
C HIS A 66 -5.27 -12.35 -6.92
N ALA A 67 -5.95 -13.24 -6.18
CA ALA A 67 -7.40 -13.19 -6.01
C ALA A 67 -7.76 -12.11 -4.98
N ARG A 68 -7.89 -10.86 -5.46
CA ARG A 68 -8.26 -9.70 -4.65
C ARG A 68 -9.77 -9.54 -4.56
N PHE A 69 -10.26 -9.10 -3.41
CA PHE A 69 -11.66 -8.77 -3.17
C PHE A 69 -11.80 -7.67 -2.12
N ALA A 70 -12.91 -6.92 -2.16
CA ALA A 70 -13.19 -5.94 -1.13
C ALA A 70 -13.57 -6.67 0.18
N THR A 71 -13.13 -6.13 1.32
CA THR A 71 -13.51 -6.65 2.65
C THR A 71 -15.03 -6.69 2.84
N ALA A 72 -15.76 -5.75 2.22
CA ALA A 72 -17.22 -5.73 2.23
C ALA A 72 -17.87 -6.94 1.53
N ASP A 73 -17.15 -7.60 0.60
CA ASP A 73 -17.66 -8.72 -0.19
C ASP A 73 -17.43 -10.08 0.47
N LEU A 74 -16.82 -10.13 1.67
CA LEU A 74 -16.48 -11.37 2.36
C LEU A 74 -17.69 -12.32 2.49
N ALA A 75 -18.83 -11.79 2.92
CA ALA A 75 -20.05 -12.59 3.07
C ALA A 75 -20.63 -13.04 1.73
N ALA A 76 -20.69 -12.12 0.75
CA ALA A 76 -21.17 -12.43 -0.61
C ALA A 76 -20.31 -13.48 -1.32
N LYS A 77 -19.01 -13.55 -0.98
CA LYS A 77 -18.06 -14.55 -1.49
C LYS A 77 -18.04 -15.85 -0.66
N GLY A 78 -18.87 -15.96 0.37
CA GLY A 78 -18.91 -17.15 1.25
C GLY A 78 -17.67 -17.31 2.13
N LEU A 79 -16.86 -16.26 2.29
CA LEU A 79 -15.62 -16.27 3.09
C LEU A 79 -15.85 -15.86 4.54
N ALA A 80 -16.96 -15.20 4.84
CA ALA A 80 -17.36 -14.85 6.20
C ALA A 80 -18.85 -15.07 6.40
N ARG A 81 -19.22 -15.43 7.63
CA ARG A 81 -20.60 -15.62 8.06
C ARG A 81 -20.75 -15.12 9.50
N PRO A 82 -21.98 -14.78 9.94
CA PRO A 82 -22.22 -14.49 11.35
C PRO A 82 -21.68 -15.60 12.23
N TYR A 83 -21.06 -15.22 13.34
CA TYR A 83 -20.53 -16.20 14.28
C TYR A 83 -21.69 -16.89 15.02
N GLU A 84 -21.70 -18.21 14.97
CA GLU A 84 -22.62 -19.05 15.73
C GLU A 84 -21.79 -19.91 16.69
N THR A 85 -22.14 -19.88 17.98
CA THR A 85 -21.47 -20.71 19.00
C THR A 85 -21.81 -22.18 18.76
N PRO A 86 -20.84 -23.04 18.40
CA PRO A 86 -21.15 -24.44 18.10
C PRO A 86 -21.49 -25.21 19.37
N SER A 87 -22.61 -25.93 19.36
CA SER A 87 -23.08 -26.71 20.51
C SER A 87 -22.19 -27.92 20.83
N ASP A 88 -21.36 -28.34 19.88
CA ASP A 88 -20.42 -29.47 19.99
C ASP A 88 -19.01 -29.05 20.44
N GLY A 89 -18.81 -27.77 20.74
CA GLY A 89 -17.52 -27.21 21.18
C GLY A 89 -16.45 -27.12 20.10
N ARG A 90 -16.78 -27.40 18.83
CA ARG A 90 -15.82 -27.27 17.71
C ARG A 90 -15.70 -25.82 17.26
N MET A 91 -14.66 -25.51 16.49
CA MET A 91 -14.57 -24.22 15.81
C MET A 91 -15.47 -24.20 14.56
N PRO A 92 -16.20 -23.09 14.31
CA PRO A 92 -17.00 -22.98 13.10
C PRO A 92 -16.08 -22.79 11.87
N ASP A 93 -16.55 -23.25 10.71
CA ASP A 93 -15.95 -22.84 9.42
C ASP A 93 -15.91 -21.31 9.29
N GLY A 94 -14.78 -20.82 8.77
CA GLY A 94 -14.42 -19.39 8.73
C GLY A 94 -13.76 -18.84 10.00
N ALA A 95 -13.53 -19.65 11.05
CA ALA A 95 -12.83 -19.20 12.25
C ALA A 95 -11.37 -18.77 11.96
N VAL A 96 -10.98 -17.60 12.49
CA VAL A 96 -9.60 -17.12 12.40
C VAL A 96 -8.77 -17.76 13.51
N ILE A 97 -7.90 -18.68 13.13
CA ILE A 97 -7.00 -19.39 14.07
C ILE A 97 -5.64 -18.69 14.19
N ILE A 98 -5.20 -18.04 13.10
CA ILE A 98 -3.92 -17.34 13.04
C ILE A 98 -4.20 -15.88 12.64
N ALA A 99 -3.76 -14.95 13.49
CA ALA A 99 -3.71 -13.53 13.19
C ALA A 99 -2.28 -13.06 13.47
N ALA A 100 -1.46 -13.02 12.41
CA ALA A 100 -0.06 -12.64 12.50
C ALA A 100 0.19 -11.34 11.72
N ILE A 101 1.00 -10.45 12.30
CA ILE A 101 1.55 -9.28 11.62
C ILE A 101 3.02 -9.56 11.39
N THR A 102 3.42 -9.73 10.13
CA THR A 102 4.78 -10.12 9.74
C THR A 102 5.45 -8.99 8.94
N SER A 103 6.79 -8.95 8.96
CA SER A 103 7.63 -7.99 8.22
C SER A 103 7.85 -8.38 6.76
#